data_AF-A0A2D4MTU1-F1
#
_entry.id   AF-A0A2D4MTU1-F1
#
_cell.length_a   1.000
_cell.length_b   1.000
_cell.length_c   1.000
_cell.angle_alpha   90.00
_cell.angle_beta   90.00
_cell.angle_gamma   90.00
#
_symmetry.space_group_name_H-M   'P 1'
#
loop_
_entity.id
_entity.type
_entity.pdbx_description
1 polymer ?
#
loop_
_entity_poly.entity_id
_entity_poly.type
_entity_poly.pdbx_seq_one_letter_code
_entity_poly.pdbx_strand_id
1 'polypeptide(L)'
;CGTLKEDNYFKLKQQIATDLTKWENLQLSLIGRISTIKMNVLPKILYLFQTIPIRLDKKFFDDLNKIVSKFIWQGRKARIKLKLLQDARIRGGFALPNWELYYQATSL
;
A
#
# COMPACT_ATOMS: atom_id res chain seq x y z
N CYS A 1 13.08 12.15 21.04
CA CYS A 1 12.31 12.82 19.98
C CYS A 1 12.54 12.02 18.70
N GLY A 2 11.50 11.47 18.08
CA GLY A 2 11.65 10.78 16.79
C GLY A 2 11.90 11.78 15.67
N THR A 3 12.45 11.30 14.55
CA THR A 3 12.49 12.11 13.33
C THR A 3 11.08 12.24 12.74
N LEU A 4 10.80 13.31 12.01
CA LEU A 4 9.49 13.55 11.35
C LEU A 4 9.07 12.34 10.47
N LYS A 5 10.05 11.63 9.90
CA LYS A 5 9.84 10.39 9.14
C LYS A 5 9.37 9.22 10.03
N GLU A 6 10.02 9.01 11.17
CA GLU A 6 9.68 7.94 12.10
C GLU A 6 8.30 8.17 12.72
N ASP A 7 8.04 9.40 13.17
CA ASP A 7 6.82 9.74 13.89
C ASP A 7 5.56 9.71 13.04
N ASN A 8 5.68 9.75 11.71
CA ASN A 8 4.56 9.74 10.78
C ASN A 8 4.57 8.51 9.88
N TYR A 9 5.55 8.39 8.99
CA TYR A 9 5.59 7.36 7.96
C TYR A 9 5.78 5.95 8.52
N PHE A 10 6.69 5.77 9.49
CA PHE A 10 6.90 4.45 10.08
C PHE A 10 5.76 4.03 10.98
N LYS A 11 5.21 4.95 11.80
CA LYS A 11 4.00 4.68 12.59
C LYS A 11 2.82 4.30 11.69
N LEU A 12 2.57 5.03 10.60
CA LEU A 12 1.50 4.69 9.67
C LEU A 12 1.73 3.32 9.02
N LYS A 13 2.96 3.00 8.59
CA LYS A 13 3.30 1.68 8.03
C LYS A 13 3.00 0.56 9.03
N GLN A 14 3.36 0.73 10.29
CA GLN A 14 3.06 -0.24 11.36
C GLN A 14 1.56 -0.39 11.58
N GLN A 15 0.83 0.72 11.66
CA GLN A 15 -0.62 0.71 11.81
C GLN A 15 -1.30 -0.03 10.65
N ILE A 16 -0.90 0.24 9.41
CA ILE A 16 -1.39 -0.48 8.23
C ILE A 16 -1.12 -1.97 8.36
N ALA A 17 0.08 -2.38 8.76
CA ALA A 17 0.41 -3.79 8.94
C ALA A 17 -0.50 -4.46 9.99
N THR A 18 -0.77 -3.78 11.11
CA THR A 18 -1.67 -4.27 12.16
C THR A 18 -3.11 -4.37 11.68
N ASP A 19 -3.63 -3.33 11.00
CA ASP A 19 -4.99 -3.30 10.47
C ASP A 19 -5.20 -4.43 9.44
N LEU A 20 -4.26 -4.61 8.51
CA LEU A 20 -4.33 -5.68 7.52
C LEU A 20 -4.23 -7.08 8.15
N THR A 21 -3.44 -7.25 9.20
CA THR A 21 -3.37 -8.52 9.94
C THR A 21 -4.71 -8.84 10.60
N LYS A 22 -5.39 -7.84 11.18
CA LYS A 22 -6.73 -8.02 11.76
C LYS A 22 -7.76 -8.41 10.70
N TRP A 23 -7.67 -7.80 9.51
CA TRP A 23 -8.59 -8.07 8.40
C TRP A 23 -8.27 -9.34 7.60
N GLU A 24 -7.12 -9.99 7.85
CA GLU A 24 -6.70 -11.19 7.12
C GLU A 24 -7.69 -12.36 7.27
N ASN A 25 -8.36 -12.43 8.43
CA ASN A 25 -9.37 -13.44 8.77
C ASN A 25 -10.73 -13.20 8.10
N LEU A 26 -10.96 -12.03 7.52
CA LEU A 26 -12.20 -11.76 6.80
C LEU A 26 -12.22 -12.57 5.50
N GLN A 27 -13.35 -13.21 5.19
CA GLN A 27 -13.54 -14.01 3.98
C GLN A 27 -13.76 -13.10 2.75
N LEU A 28 -12.77 -12.28 2.42
CA LEU A 28 -12.81 -11.38 1.27
C LEU A 28 -12.27 -12.09 0.02
N SER A 29 -12.93 -11.84 -1.12
CA SER A 29 -12.40 -12.20 -2.43
C SER A 29 -11.13 -11.39 -2.75
N LEU A 30 -10.36 -11.82 -3.76
CA LEU A 30 -9.17 -11.08 -4.22
C LEU A 30 -9.50 -9.62 -4.55
N ILE A 31 -10.61 -9.40 -5.27
CA ILE A 31 -11.10 -8.06 -5.63
C ILE A 31 -11.50 -7.30 -4.36
N GLY A 32 -12.20 -7.95 -3.43
CA GLY A 32 -12.57 -7.35 -2.14
C GLY A 32 -11.36 -6.83 -1.38
N ARG A 33 -10.29 -7.63 -1.26
CA ARG A 33 -9.05 -7.22 -0.59
C ARG A 33 -8.38 -6.04 -1.29
N ILE A 34 -8.31 -6.07 -2.62
CA ILE A 34 -7.76 -4.95 -3.40
C ILE A 34 -8.57 -3.67 -3.17
N SER A 35 -9.90 -3.76 -3.16
CA SER A 35 -10.77 -2.63 -2.83
C SER A 35 -10.56 -2.13 -1.40
N THR A 36 -10.39 -3.02 -0.41
CA THR A 36 -10.05 -2.65 0.98
C THR A 36 -8.77 -1.82 1.04
N ILE A 37 -7.72 -2.20 0.28
CA ILE A 37 -6.48 -1.42 0.20
C ILE A 37 -6.72 -0.03 -0.39
N LYS A 38 -7.47 0.05 -1.51
CA LYS A 38 -7.79 1.34 -2.15
C LYS A 38 -8.61 2.26 -1.25
N MET A 39 -9.53 1.71 -0.47
CA MET A 39 -10.44 2.50 0.34
C MET A 39 -9.83 2.90 1.69
N ASN A 40 -9.04 2.03 2.32
CA ASN A 40 -8.59 2.26 3.70
C ASN A 40 -7.11 2.65 3.82
N VAL A 41 -6.25 2.12 2.94
CA VAL A 41 -4.79 2.32 3.03
C VAL A 41 -4.35 3.49 2.16
N LEU A 42 -4.82 3.53 0.92
CA LEU A 42 -4.47 4.58 -0.04
C LEU A 42 -4.71 6.01 0.47
N PRO A 43 -5.90 6.39 0.98
CA PRO A 43 -6.13 7.77 1.41
C PRO A 43 -5.22 8.18 2.58
N LYS A 44 -4.92 7.28 3.52
CA LYS A 44 -4.01 7.55 4.65
C LYS A 44 -2.59 7.84 4.18
N ILE A 45 -2.10 7.06 3.22
CA ILE A 45 -0.77 7.26 2.64
C ILE A 45 -0.70 8.55 1.83
N LEU A 46 -1.71 8.81 0.98
CA LEU A 46 -1.77 10.02 0.16
C LEU A 46 -1.78 11.28 1.02
N TYR A 47 -2.52 11.27 2.13
CA TYR A 47 -2.52 12.37 3.09
C TYR A 47 -1.09 12.70 3.57
N LEU A 48 -0.29 11.70 3.95
CA LEU A 48 1.09 11.94 4.37
C LEU A 48 1.98 12.44 3.23
N PHE A 49 1.84 11.85 2.03
CA PHE A 49 2.63 12.29 0.86
C PHE A 49 2.40 13.78 0.54
N GLN A 50 1.15 14.25 0.66
CA GLN A 50 0.79 15.64 0.38
C GLN A 50 1.14 16.61 1.52
N THR A 51 1.04 16.17 2.77
CA THR A 51 1.22 17.06 3.94
C THR A 51 2.66 17.11 4.46
N ILE A 52 3.44 16.05 4.25
CA ILE A 52 4.79 15.91 4.79
C ILE A 52 5.76 15.54 3.67
N PRO A 53 6.28 16.53 2.90
CA PRO A 53 7.16 16.28 1.76
C PRO A 53 8.58 15.91 2.23
N ILE A 54 8.76 14.67 2.67
CA ILE A 54 10.06 14.08 3.03
C ILE A 54 10.50 13.15 1.90
N ARG A 55 11.81 13.09 1.65
CA ARG A 55 12.41 12.11 0.73
C ARG A 55 12.25 10.69 1.27
N LEU A 56 11.47 9.89 0.56
CA LEU A 56 11.30 8.47 0.83
C LEU A 56 12.21 7.64 -0.09
N ASP A 57 12.82 6.63 0.49
CA ASP A 57 13.69 5.69 -0.17
C ASP A 57 12.90 4.51 -0.76
N LYS A 58 13.42 3.91 -1.83
CA LYS A 58 12.79 2.77 -2.51
C LYS A 58 12.40 1.62 -1.57
N LYS A 59 13.24 1.37 -0.56
CA LYS A 59 13.02 0.35 0.46
C LYS A 59 11.70 0.53 1.22
N PHE A 60 11.28 1.77 1.48
CA PHE A 60 9.99 2.05 2.11
C PHE A 60 8.82 1.55 1.26
N PHE A 61 8.85 1.81 -0.05
CA PHE A 61 7.81 1.37 -0.99
C PHE A 61 7.81 -0.14 -1.16
N ASP A 62 8.99 -0.77 -1.22
CA ASP A 62 9.13 -2.23 -1.30
C ASP A 62 8.56 -2.92 -0.06
N ASP A 63 8.83 -2.39 1.14
CA ASP A 63 8.24 -2.88 2.40
C ASP A 63 6.72 -2.79 2.39
N LEU A 64 6.17 -1.64 1.98
CA LEU A 64 4.71 -1.45 1.86
C LEU A 64 4.10 -2.42 0.84
N ASN A 65 4.72 -2.58 -0.31
CA ASN A 65 4.31 -3.54 -1.33
C ASN A 65 4.30 -4.98 -0.78
N LYS A 66 5.30 -5.34 0.03
CA LYS A 66 5.36 -6.67 0.68
C LYS A 66 4.22 -6.88 1.67
N ILE A 67 3.93 -5.89 2.53
CA ILE A 67 2.81 -5.93 3.49
C ILE A 67 1.48 -6.09 2.77
N VAL A 68 1.24 -5.27 1.75
CA VAL A 68 0.00 -5.28 0.94
C VAL A 68 -0.14 -6.58 0.16
N SER A 69 0.95 -7.06 -0.46
CA SER A 69 0.96 -8.33 -1.18
C SER A 69 0.65 -9.51 -0.27
N LYS A 70 1.22 -9.55 0.94
CA LYS A 70 0.93 -10.59 1.93
C LYS A 70 -0.57 -10.64 2.27
N PHE A 71 -1.21 -9.48 2.48
CA PHE A 71 -2.64 -9.40 2.75
C PHE A 71 -3.49 -9.86 1.55
N ILE A 72 -3.20 -9.36 0.35
CA ILE A 72 -3.93 -9.73 -0.88
C ILE A 72 -3.91 -11.24 -1.10
N TRP A 73 -2.74 -11.87 -0.90
CA TRP A 73 -2.55 -13.30 -1.12
C TRP A 73 -2.75 -14.17 0.13
N GLN A 74 -3.11 -13.60 1.28
CA GLN A 74 -3.26 -14.32 2.57
C GLN A 74 -2.02 -15.18 2.91
N GLY A 75 -0.83 -14.60 2.79
CA GLY A 75 0.43 -15.30 3.01
C GLY A 75 0.77 -16.38 1.98
N ARG A 76 -0.10 -16.67 1.01
CA ARG A 76 0.18 -17.63 -0.08
C ARG A 76 1.07 -16.98 -1.14
N LYS A 77 1.66 -17.82 -1.99
CA LYS A 77 2.46 -17.36 -3.13
C LYS A 77 1.60 -16.54 -4.10
N ALA A 78 2.08 -15.35 -4.46
CA ALA A 78 1.43 -14.50 -5.44
C ALA A 78 1.28 -15.21 -6.79
N ARG A 79 0.06 -15.22 -7.33
CA ARG A 79 -0.23 -15.82 -8.64
C ARG A 79 -0.08 -14.84 -9.80
N ILE A 80 -0.22 -13.54 -9.52
CA ILE A 80 -0.13 -12.46 -10.50
C ILE A 80 1.02 -11.54 -10.10
N LYS A 81 1.85 -11.14 -11.08
CA LYS A 81 2.94 -10.19 -10.85
C LYS A 81 2.37 -8.85 -10.35
N LEU A 82 3.02 -8.24 -9.35
CA LEU A 82 2.55 -6.98 -8.76
C LEU A 82 2.32 -5.88 -9.80
N LYS A 83 3.23 -5.73 -10.78
CA LYS A 83 3.10 -4.76 -11.87
C LYS A 83 1.78 -4.92 -12.66
N LEU A 84 1.31 -6.15 -12.86
CA LEU A 84 0.03 -6.41 -13.54
C LEU A 84 -1.17 -6.13 -12.62
N LEU A 85 -1.05 -6.41 -11.32
CA LEU A 85 -2.10 -6.02 -10.35
C LEU A 85 -2.28 -4.50 -10.30
N GLN A 86 -1.18 -3.75 -10.41
CA GLN A 86 -1.18 -2.29 -10.38
C GLN A 86 -1.61 -1.64 -11.69
N ASP A 87 -1.66 -2.41 -12.78
CA ASP A 87 -2.07 -1.87 -14.08
C ASP A 87 -3.57 -1.52 -14.11
N ALA A 88 -3.95 -0.64 -15.02
CA ALA A 88 -5.32 -0.17 -15.19
C ALA A 88 -6.25 -1.32 -15.60
N ARG A 89 -7.53 -1.20 -15.20
CA ARG A 89 -8.58 -2.16 -15.54
C ARG A 89 -8.77 -2.33 -17.05
N ILE A 90 -8.66 -1.23 -17.80
CA ILE A 90 -8.74 -1.24 -19.27
C ILE A 90 -7.65 -2.07 -19.96
N ARG A 91 -6.51 -2.31 -19.28
CA ARG A 91 -5.40 -3.14 -19.76
C ARG A 91 -5.38 -4.52 -19.12
N GLY A 92 -6.48 -4.93 -18.47
CA GLY A 92 -6.60 -6.24 -17.81
C GLY A 92 -5.98 -6.31 -16.41
N GLY A 93 -5.54 -5.18 -15.84
CA GLY A 93 -5.05 -5.11 -14.46
C GLY A 93 -6.17 -4.93 -13.43
N PHE A 94 -5.80 -4.79 -12.15
CA PHE A 94 -6.75 -4.59 -11.05
C PHE A 94 -6.73 -3.16 -10.48
N ALA A 95 -5.90 -2.29 -11.03
CA ALA A 95 -5.63 -0.93 -10.61
C ALA A 95 -5.25 -0.83 -9.13
N LEU A 96 -4.52 -1.83 -8.60
CA LEU A 96 -3.95 -1.75 -7.25
C LEU A 96 -3.03 -0.51 -7.16
N PRO A 97 -3.01 0.23 -6.04
CA PRO A 97 -2.17 1.40 -5.95
C PRO A 97 -0.67 1.08 -6.12
N ASN A 98 0.02 1.95 -6.86
CA ASN A 98 1.47 1.97 -6.90
C ASN A 98 1.97 3.13 -6.03
N TRP A 99 2.47 2.80 -4.83
CA TRP A 99 2.84 3.77 -3.81
C TRP A 99 3.95 4.73 -4.27
N GLU A 100 4.93 4.23 -5.03
CA GLU A 100 6.05 5.05 -5.53
C GLU A 100 5.56 6.03 -6.60
N LEU A 101 4.71 5.59 -7.53
CA LEU A 101 4.11 6.48 -8.53
C LEU A 101 3.21 7.54 -7.89
N TYR A 102 2.41 7.18 -6.89
CA TYR A 102 1.59 8.15 -6.17
C TYR A 102 2.44 9.18 -5.43
N TYR A 103 3.52 8.76 -4.78
CA TYR A 103 4.46 9.66 -4.11
C TYR A 103 5.16 10.63 -5.08
N GLN A 104 5.59 10.12 -6.24
CA GLN A 104 6.19 10.94 -7.29
C GLN A 104 5.17 11.96 -7.82
N ALA A 105 3.92 11.56 -8.04
CA ALA A 105 2.87 12.45 -8.53
C ALA A 105 2.51 13.57 -7.55
N THR A 106 2.64 13.34 -6.24
CA THR A 106 2.41 14.37 -5.21
C THR A 106 3.63 15.27 -4.96
N SER A 107 4.80 14.89 -5.48
CA SER A 107 6.04 15.66 -5.35
C SER A 107 6.25 16.66 -6.49
N LEU A 108 5.27 16.79 -7.38
CA LEU A 108 5.22 17.74 -8.49
C LEU A 108 4.74 19.12 -8.03
#